data_AF-A0A822DDA8-F1
#
_entry.id   AF-A0A822DDA8-F1
#
_cell.length_a   1.000
_cell.length_b   1.000
_cell.length_c   1.000
_cell.angle_alpha   90.00
_cell.angle_beta   90.00
_cell.angle_gamma   90.00
#
_symmetry.space_group_name_H-M   'P 1'
#
loop_
_entity.id
_entity.type
_entity.pdbx_description
1 polymer ?
#
loop_
_entity_poly.entity_id
_entity_poly.type
_entity_poly.pdbx_seq_one_letter_code
_entity_poly.pdbx_strand_id
1 'polypeptide(L)'
;ISAKNGTNCGKLLEQIVEQLPPPNYSRTGLLRLFVFDSVFSSSINSTIINVAVTDGIVRAGDKIASKLSGKTYTVLETGIFNTFYST
;
A
#
# COMPACT_ATOMS: atom_id res chain seq x y z
N ILE A 1 -12.48 18.63 -16.71
CA ILE A 1 -11.79 17.35 -17.05
C ILE A 1 -12.83 16.45 -17.70
N SER A 2 -12.51 15.80 -18.82
CA SER A 2 -13.44 14.90 -19.51
C SER A 2 -12.92 13.47 -19.47
N ALA A 3 -13.60 12.58 -18.75
CA ALA A 3 -13.23 11.17 -18.68
C ALA A 3 -13.40 10.46 -20.05
N LYS A 4 -14.44 10.84 -20.81
CA LYS A 4 -14.75 10.22 -22.11
C LYS A 4 -13.72 10.56 -23.20
N ASN A 5 -13.26 11.80 -23.21
CA ASN A 5 -12.37 12.31 -24.27
C ASN A 5 -10.92 12.48 -23.80
N GLY A 6 -10.61 12.14 -22.55
CA GLY A 6 -9.29 12.30 -21.93
C GLY A 6 -8.83 13.76 -21.73
N THR A 7 -9.69 14.73 -22.02
CA THR A 7 -9.31 16.16 -22.02
C THR A 7 -8.97 16.64 -20.62
N ASN A 8 -7.79 17.24 -20.46
CA ASN A 8 -7.20 17.74 -19.22
C ASN A 8 -6.81 16.68 -18.17
N CYS A 9 -6.83 15.38 -18.48
CA CYS A 9 -6.36 14.35 -17.53
C CYS A 9 -4.85 14.47 -17.24
N GLY A 10 -4.02 14.75 -18.25
CA GLY A 10 -2.58 14.97 -18.05
C GLY A 10 -2.28 16.16 -17.16
N LYS A 11 -2.92 17.31 -17.44
CA LYS A 11 -2.80 18.53 -16.61
C LYS A 11 -3.26 18.29 -15.16
N LEU A 12 -4.28 17.47 -14.96
CA LEU A 12 -4.70 17.09 -13.61
C LEU A 12 -3.61 16.31 -12.87
N LEU A 13 -2.95 15.34 -13.53
CA LEU A 13 -1.86 14.59 -12.91
C LEU A 13 -0.68 15.50 -12.53
N GLU A 14 -0.34 16.47 -13.37
CA GLU A 14 0.68 17.49 -13.05
C GLU A 14 0.28 18.30 -11.81
N GLN A 15 -0.96 18.79 -11.76
CA GLN A 15 -1.45 19.55 -10.60
C GLN A 15 -1.47 18.72 -9.31
N ILE A 16 -1.77 17.41 -9.40
CA ILE A 16 -1.72 16.51 -8.25
C ILE A 16 -0.29 16.43 -7.71
N VAL A 17 0.71 16.31 -8.58
CA VAL A 17 2.13 16.26 -8.18
C VAL A 17 2.58 17.59 -7.56
N GLU A 18 2.12 18.72 -8.08
CA GLU A 18 2.48 20.05 -7.56
C GLU A 18 1.82 20.37 -6.21
N GLN A 19 0.58 19.91 -5.99
CA GLN A 19 -0.21 20.28 -4.81
C GLN A 19 -0.10 19.28 -3.66
N LEU A 20 0.11 17.98 -3.94
CA LEU A 20 0.23 16.98 -2.89
C LEU A 20 1.67 16.88 -2.39
N PRO A 21 1.92 17.14 -1.09
CA PRO A 21 3.25 16.93 -0.54
C PRO A 21 3.60 15.44 -0.52
N PRO A 22 4.90 15.10 -0.59
CA PRO A 22 5.33 13.73 -0.40
C PRO A 22 4.96 13.23 1.01
N PRO A 23 4.73 11.92 1.19
CA PRO A 23 4.41 11.36 2.50
C PRO A 23 5.59 11.56 3.47
N ASN A 24 5.29 11.88 4.72
CA ASN A 24 6.29 11.97 5.77
C ASN A 24 6.62 10.56 6.27
N TYR A 25 7.88 10.13 6.09
CA TYR A 25 8.28 8.73 6.21
C TYR A 25 9.75 8.62 6.66
N SER A 26 10.04 7.71 7.60
CA SER A 26 11.41 7.37 7.99
C SER A 26 11.70 5.87 7.83
N ARG A 27 12.77 5.53 7.10
CA ARG A 27 13.23 4.14 6.97
C ARG A 27 13.67 3.52 8.28
N THR A 28 14.14 4.33 9.22
CA THR A 28 14.64 3.89 10.53
C THR A 28 13.59 4.06 11.64
N GLY A 29 12.39 4.52 11.30
CA GLY A 29 11.28 4.65 12.22
C GLY A 29 10.72 3.30 12.65
N LEU A 30 9.90 3.32 13.71
CA LEU A 30 9.12 2.15 14.12
C LEU A 30 8.11 1.82 13.01
N LEU A 31 8.00 0.53 12.64
CA LEU A 31 7.07 0.09 11.61
C LEU A 31 5.63 0.50 11.95
N ARG A 32 5.01 1.26 11.04
CA ARG A 32 3.58 1.64 11.10
C ARG A 32 2.90 1.33 9.79
N LEU A 33 1.90 0.45 9.86
CA LEU A 33 1.09 0.01 8.74
C LEU A 33 -0.36 0.46 8.95
N PHE A 34 -0.95 1.08 7.94
CA PHE A 34 -2.38 1.37 7.90
C PHE A 34 -3.07 0.38 6.97
N VAL A 35 -3.85 -0.54 7.52
CA VAL A 35 -4.65 -1.50 6.75
C VAL A 35 -5.91 -0.77 6.26
N PHE A 36 -6.06 -0.65 4.95
CA PHE A 36 -7.23 0.01 4.35
C PHE A 36 -8.15 -0.96 3.61
N ASP A 37 -7.64 -2.12 3.20
CA ASP A 37 -8.41 -3.15 2.52
C ASP A 37 -7.77 -4.53 2.74
N SER A 38 -8.55 -5.59 2.54
CA SER A 38 -8.09 -6.98 2.65
C SER A 38 -8.92 -7.92 1.79
N VAL A 39 -8.28 -8.89 1.18
CA VAL A 39 -8.92 -9.91 0.35
C VAL A 39 -8.52 -11.29 0.82
N PHE A 40 -9.51 -12.16 1.07
CA PHE A 40 -9.25 -13.56 1.33
C PHE A 40 -8.94 -14.30 0.02
N SER A 41 -7.80 -14.98 -0.03
CA SER A 41 -7.39 -15.78 -1.18
C SER A 41 -7.45 -17.26 -0.83
N SER A 42 -8.43 -17.95 -1.43
CA SER A 42 -8.62 -19.40 -1.26
C SER A 42 -7.41 -20.20 -1.76
N SER A 43 -6.65 -19.69 -2.73
CA SER A 43 -5.47 -20.37 -3.28
C SER A 43 -4.32 -20.51 -2.26
N ILE A 44 -4.23 -19.58 -1.30
CA ILE A 44 -3.23 -19.61 -0.21
C ILE A 44 -3.87 -19.84 1.16
N ASN A 45 -5.20 -20.08 1.19
CA ASN A 45 -6.03 -20.19 2.39
C ASN A 45 -5.69 -19.12 3.45
N SER A 46 -5.51 -17.88 3.01
CA SER A 46 -5.02 -16.78 3.84
C SER A 46 -5.53 -15.43 3.32
N THR A 47 -5.44 -14.40 4.15
CA THR A 47 -5.86 -13.04 3.82
C THR A 47 -4.66 -12.22 3.36
N ILE A 48 -4.77 -11.64 2.17
CA ILE A 48 -3.86 -10.62 1.67
C ILE A 48 -4.36 -9.27 2.20
N ILE A 49 -3.48 -8.53 2.85
CA ILE A 49 -3.80 -7.20 3.39
C ILE A 49 -3.17 -6.11 2.54
N ASN A 50 -3.98 -5.15 2.12
CA ASN A 50 -3.54 -3.95 1.44
C ASN A 50 -3.25 -2.88 2.49
N VAL A 51 -2.00 -2.43 2.52
CA VAL A 51 -1.50 -1.53 3.55
C VAL A 51 -0.80 -0.33 2.96
N ALA A 52 -0.96 0.82 3.62
CA ALA A 52 -0.07 1.95 3.44
C ALA A 52 1.04 1.89 4.50
N VAL A 53 2.30 1.85 4.06
CA VAL A 53 3.46 1.96 4.95
C VAL A 53 3.65 3.44 5.28
N THR A 54 3.33 3.84 6.51
CA THR A 54 3.46 5.24 6.95
C THR A 54 4.80 5.50 7.63
N ASP A 55 5.46 4.46 8.15
CA ASP A 55 6.80 4.57 8.75
C ASP A 55 7.49 3.21 8.84
N GLY A 56 8.82 3.22 8.91
CA GLY A 56 9.64 2.01 8.99
C GLY A 56 9.66 1.19 7.70
N ILE A 57 10.04 -0.09 7.81
CA ILE A 57 10.11 -1.00 6.65
C ILE A 57 9.52 -2.34 7.05
N VAL A 58 8.81 -2.97 6.13
CA VAL A 58 8.34 -4.36 6.24
C VAL A 58 8.92 -5.18 5.10
N ARG A 59 9.33 -6.42 5.39
CA ARG A 59 9.86 -7.39 4.44
C ARG A 59 9.26 -8.76 4.70
N ALA A 60 9.30 -9.63 3.70
CA ALA A 60 9.03 -11.05 3.89
C ALA A 60 9.95 -11.63 4.98
N GLY A 61 9.38 -12.43 5.88
CA GLY A 61 10.05 -12.98 7.07
C GLY A 61 9.88 -12.14 8.35
N ASP A 62 9.47 -10.87 8.25
CA ASP A 62 9.28 -10.03 9.43
C ASP A 62 8.17 -10.56 10.34
N LYS A 63 8.36 -10.44 11.66
CA LYS A 63 7.30 -10.65 12.65
C LYS A 63 6.69 -9.30 13.02
N ILE A 64 5.41 -9.14 12.73
CA ILE A 64 4.65 -7.91 13.01
C ILE A 64 3.57 -8.17 14.04
N ALA A 65 3.10 -7.12 14.71
CA ALA A 65 2.03 -7.23 15.69
C ALA A 65 0.91 -6.23 15.40
N SER A 66 -0.33 -6.66 15.54
CA SER A 66 -1.47 -5.75 15.56
C SER A 66 -1.49 -5.01 16.88
N LYS A 67 -1.45 -3.67 16.82
CA LYS A 67 -1.53 -2.83 18.03
C LYS A 67 -2.87 -2.97 18.75
N LEU A 68 -3.95 -3.24 18.02
CA LEU A 68 -5.29 -3.35 18.59
C LEU A 68 -5.53 -4.71 19.26
N SER A 69 -5.18 -5.81 18.58
CA SER A 69 -5.48 -7.17 19.07
C SER A 69 -4.31 -7.83 19.83
N GLY A 70 -3.11 -7.25 19.78
CA GLY A 70 -1.89 -7.83 20.35
C GLY A 70 -1.39 -9.09 19.61
N LYS A 71 -2.09 -9.55 18.57
CA LYS A 71 -1.73 -10.75 17.83
C LYS A 71 -0.48 -10.50 16.98
N THR A 72 0.41 -11.47 16.96
CA THR A 72 1.62 -11.48 16.15
C THR A 72 1.43 -12.30 14.89
N TYR A 73 2.01 -11.84 13.79
CA TYR A 73 1.93 -12.46 12.47
C TYR A 73 3.32 -12.51 11.83
N THR A 74 3.58 -13.53 11.00
CA THR A 74 4.77 -13.60 10.16
C THR A 74 4.39 -13.15 8.76
N VAL A 75 5.11 -12.18 8.21
CA VAL A 75 4.92 -11.71 6.84
C VAL A 75 5.47 -12.78 5.89
N LEU A 76 4.59 -13.42 5.12
CA LEU A 76 4.99 -14.46 4.17
C LEU A 76 5.57 -13.85 2.89
N GLU A 77 4.88 -12.83 2.36
CA GLU A 77 5.22 -12.17 1.11
C GLU A 77 4.86 -10.68 1.20
N THR A 78 5.55 -9.85 0.42
CA THR A 78 5.25 -8.43 0.23
C THR A 78 5.23 -8.12 -1.26
N GLY A 79 4.26 -7.33 -1.71
CA GLY A 79 4.14 -6.91 -3.10
C GLY A 79 3.56 -5.51 -3.22
N ILE A 80 3.53 -4.99 -4.44
CA ILE A 80 2.87 -3.74 -4.77
C ILE A 80 1.70 -4.08 -5.68
N PHE A 81 0.51 -3.57 -5.37
CA PHE A 81 -0.63 -3.75 -6.24
C PHE A 81 -0.41 -2.95 -7.53
N ASN A 82 -0.27 -3.65 -8.65
CA ASN A 82 -0.11 -3.06 -9.97
C ASN A 82 -1.19 -3.59 -10.90
N THR A 83 -1.96 -2.68 -11.50
CA THR A 83 -3.03 -3.02 -12.47
C THR A 83 -2.52 -3.08 -13.91
N PHE A 84 -1.27 -2.69 -14.18
CA PHE A 84 -0.69 -2.82 -15.52
C PHE A 84 -0.25 -4.27 -15.76
N TYR A 85 -1.04 -4.98 -16.57
CA TYR A 85 -0.64 -6.24 -17.19
C TYR A 85 0.49 -5.95 -18.20
N SER A 86 1.64 -6.58 -18.00
CA SER A 86 2.68 -6.73 -19.03
C SER A 86 2.23 -7.81 -20.01
N THR A 87 1.82 -7.39 -21.20
CA THR A 87 1.97 -8.17 -22.45
C THR A 87 2.66 -7.29 -23.46
#